data_AF-A0A1C7LNQ6-F1
#
_entry.id   AF-A0A1C7LNQ6-F1
#
_cell.length_a   1.000
_cell.length_b   1.000
_cell.length_c   1.000
_cell.angle_alpha   90.00
_cell.angle_beta   90.00
_cell.angle_gamma   90.00
#
_symmetry.space_group_name_H-M   'P 1'
#
loop_
_entity.id
_entity.type
_entity.pdbx_description
1 polymer ?
#
loop_
_entity_poly.entity_id
_entity_poly.type
_entity_poly.pdbx_seq_one_letter_code
_entity_poly.pdbx_strand_id
1 'polypeptide(L)'
;MSLVVDFLRPLVISGPSGVGKSTLLKRLFADYPDKFGFSVSHTTRLPRQGETDGKDYYFVTREKFKELIAEDAFIEHAERAGGVCWTSRRRASAK
;
A
#
# COMPACT_ATOMS: atom_id res chain seq x y z
N MET A 1 10.64 -3.39 -33.65
CA MET A 1 9.73 -2.52 -32.90
C MET A 1 9.74 -3.01 -31.46
N SER A 2 10.54 -2.39 -30.58
CA SER A 2 10.61 -2.80 -29.18
C SER A 2 9.27 -2.46 -28.53
N LEU A 3 8.54 -3.48 -28.05
CA LEU A 3 7.44 -3.29 -27.11
C LEU A 3 8.07 -2.87 -25.78
N VAL A 4 8.45 -1.60 -25.68
CA VAL A 4 8.62 -0.96 -24.38
C VAL A 4 7.22 -0.90 -23.81
N VAL A 5 6.86 -1.91 -23.03
CA VAL A 5 5.74 -1.80 -22.11
C VAL A 5 6.11 -0.61 -21.23
N ASP A 6 5.35 0.48 -21.29
CA ASP A 6 5.57 1.67 -20.46
C ASP A 6 5.35 1.27 -18.99
N PHE A 7 6.40 0.71 -18.38
CA PHE A 7 6.39 0.34 -16.99
C PHE A 7 6.54 1.62 -16.19
N LEU A 8 5.41 2.11 -15.67
CA LEU A 8 5.42 3.25 -14.74
C LEU A 8 6.27 2.87 -13.53
N ARG A 9 7.36 3.61 -13.34
CA ARG A 9 8.31 3.36 -12.25
C ARG A 9 7.63 3.71 -10.91
N PRO A 10 7.55 2.78 -9.94
CA PRO A 10 7.00 3.08 -8.64
C PRO A 10 7.80 4.16 -7.92
N LEU A 11 7.10 5.08 -7.24
CA LEU A 11 7.70 6.05 -6.34
C LEU A 11 7.52 5.57 -4.89
N VAL A 12 8.63 5.39 -4.18
CA VAL A 12 8.62 4.98 -2.76
C VAL A 12 9.01 6.18 -1.89
N ILE A 13 8.11 6.58 -1.01
CA ILE A 13 8.35 7.63 -0.01
C ILE A 13 8.51 6.96 1.36
N SER A 14 9.73 7.00 1.91
CA SER A 14 10.08 6.36 3.19
C SER A 14 10.53 7.38 4.25
N GLY A 15 10.39 7.01 5.52
CA GLY A 15 10.80 7.83 6.67
C GLY A 15 10.04 7.48 7.97
N PRO A 16 10.52 7.89 9.15
CA PRO A 16 9.89 7.59 10.45
C PRO A 16 8.44 8.06 10.58
N SER A 17 7.71 7.54 11.57
CA SER A 17 6.37 8.07 11.88
C SER A 17 6.44 9.56 12.26
N GLY A 18 5.46 10.36 11.84
CA GLY A 18 5.38 11.79 12.18
C GLY A 18 6.17 12.76 11.27
N VAL A 19 7.03 12.29 10.37
CA VAL A 19 7.87 13.18 9.51
C VAL A 19 7.12 13.86 8.36
N GLY A 20 5.79 13.69 8.24
CA GLY A 20 4.98 14.38 7.22
C GLY A 20 4.82 13.67 5.87
N LYS A 21 5.13 12.37 5.75
CA LYS A 21 4.96 11.58 4.51
C LYS A 21 3.54 11.70 3.92
N SER A 22 2.51 11.62 4.74
CA SER A 22 1.12 11.74 4.31
C SER A 22 0.79 13.15 3.78
N THR A 23 1.43 14.18 4.33
CA THR A 23 1.30 15.56 3.84
C THR A 23 1.90 15.69 2.43
N LEU A 24 3.07 15.10 2.21
CA LEU A 24 3.73 15.08 0.90
C LEU A 24 2.87 14.33 -0.14
N LEU A 25 2.33 13.16 0.22
CA LEU A 25 1.43 12.38 -0.65
C LEU A 25 0.17 13.18 -1.02
N LYS A 26 -0.48 13.85 -0.06
CA LYS A 26 -1.66 14.69 -0.33
C LYS A 26 -1.35 15.78 -1.35
N ARG A 27 -0.20 16.45 -1.21
CA ARG A 27 0.24 17.48 -2.16
C ARG A 27 0.57 16.90 -3.53
N LEU A 28 1.24 15.75 -3.58
CA LEU A 28 1.57 15.07 -4.84
C LEU A 28 0.30 14.72 -5.64
N PHE A 29 -0.73 14.19 -4.99
CA PHE A 29 -2.02 13.90 -5.64
C PHE A 29 -2.78 15.17 -6.05
N ALA A 30 -2.65 16.27 -5.30
CA ALA A 30 -3.28 17.54 -5.66
C ALA A 30 -2.60 18.20 -6.88
N ASP A 31 -1.27 18.18 -6.92
CA ASP A 31 -0.48 18.80 -7.99
C ASP A 31 -0.52 17.95 -9.29
N TYR A 32 -0.76 16.63 -9.18
CA TYR A 32 -0.76 15.69 -10.30
C TYR A 32 -1.90 14.65 -10.20
N PRO A 33 -3.16 15.09 -10.33
CA PRO A 33 -4.34 14.24 -10.07
C PRO A 33 -4.41 12.98 -10.95
N ASP A 34 -3.93 13.06 -12.19
CA ASP A 34 -4.07 11.97 -13.17
C ASP A 34 -2.77 11.17 -13.40
N LYS A 35 -1.74 11.37 -12.54
CA LYS A 35 -0.42 10.73 -12.73
C LYS A 35 -0.07 9.68 -11.69
N PHE A 36 -0.69 9.72 -10.52
CA PHE A 36 -0.32 8.85 -9.41
C PHE A 36 -1.55 8.16 -8.82
N GLY A 37 -1.43 6.84 -8.62
CA GLY A 37 -2.32 6.06 -7.76
C GLY A 37 -1.66 5.77 -6.42
N PHE A 38 -2.45 5.61 -5.37
CA PHE A 38 -1.95 5.14 -4.06
C PHE A 38 -2.07 3.62 -3.97
N SER A 39 -0.99 2.94 -3.55
CA SER A 39 -1.02 1.51 -3.25
C SER A 39 -1.53 1.30 -1.83
N VAL A 40 -2.76 0.80 -1.69
CA VAL A 40 -3.37 0.49 -0.39
C VAL A 40 -2.84 -0.85 0.11
N SER A 41 -2.12 -0.81 1.23
CA SER A 41 -1.55 -1.97 1.93
C SER A 41 -2.61 -2.83 2.61
N HIS A 42 -2.31 -4.11 2.88
CA HIS A 42 -3.12 -4.92 3.79
C HIS A 42 -2.59 -4.83 5.21
N THR A 43 -3.46 -5.05 6.21
CA THR A 43 -3.05 -5.23 7.59
C THR A 43 -3.95 -6.20 8.35
N THR A 44 -3.39 -6.88 9.35
CA THR A 44 -4.14 -7.78 10.25
C THR A 44 -4.64 -7.11 11.52
N ARG A 45 -4.26 -5.85 11.78
CA ARG A 45 -4.83 -5.12 12.92
C ARG A 45 -6.27 -4.72 12.63
N LEU A 46 -7.02 -4.44 13.68
CA LEU A 46 -8.34 -3.81 13.55
C LEU A 46 -8.22 -2.34 13.10
N PRO A 47 -9.20 -1.84 12.34
CA PRO A 47 -9.29 -0.42 11.99
C PRO A 47 -9.40 0.44 13.25
N ARG A 48 -8.73 1.59 13.25
CA ARG A 48 -8.89 2.63 14.27
C ARG A 48 -10.09 3.51 13.90
N GLN A 49 -10.58 4.27 14.87
CA GLN A 49 -11.64 5.24 14.63
C GLN A 49 -11.23 6.20 13.50
N GLY A 50 -12.08 6.32 12.48
CA GLY A 50 -11.87 7.17 11.31
C GLY A 50 -11.15 6.51 10.14
N GLU A 51 -10.67 5.28 10.27
CA GLU A 51 -10.09 4.52 9.15
C GLU A 51 -11.16 3.76 8.37
N THR A 52 -10.96 3.67 7.07
CA THR A 52 -11.89 3.03 6.13
C THR A 52 -11.20 1.89 5.38
N ASP A 53 -11.84 0.73 5.35
CA ASP A 53 -11.38 -0.43 4.59
C ASP A 53 -11.32 -0.14 3.08
N GLY A 54 -10.26 -0.60 2.42
CA GLY A 54 -10.00 -0.36 1.00
C GLY A 54 -9.51 1.05 0.67
N LYS A 55 -9.42 1.95 1.66
CA LYS A 55 -8.88 3.31 1.50
C LYS A 55 -7.58 3.50 2.28
N ASP A 56 -7.61 3.26 3.59
CA ASP A 56 -6.44 3.42 4.45
C ASP A 56 -5.61 2.14 4.48
N TYR A 57 -6.28 1.01 4.66
CA TYR A 57 -5.74 -0.35 4.53
C TYR A 57 -6.84 -1.28 4.02
N TYR A 58 -6.45 -2.44 3.52
CA TYR A 58 -7.30 -3.62 3.49
C TYR A 58 -7.15 -4.36 4.82
N PHE A 59 -8.16 -4.32 5.66
CA PHE A 59 -8.18 -4.99 6.96
C PHE A 59 -8.58 -6.44 6.75
N VAL A 60 -7.64 -7.37 6.92
CA VAL A 60 -7.85 -8.80 6.65
C VAL A 60 -7.54 -9.65 7.88
N THR A 61 -8.10 -10.85 7.94
CA THR A 61 -7.74 -11.82 8.97
C THR A 61 -6.31 -12.33 8.78
N ARG A 62 -5.73 -12.92 9.82
CA ARG A 62 -4.38 -13.50 9.74
C ARG A 62 -4.35 -14.69 8.78
N GLU A 63 -5.43 -15.46 8.73
CA GLU A 63 -5.62 -16.59 7.82
C GLU A 63 -5.60 -16.09 6.37
N LYS A 64 -6.40 -15.05 6.07
CA LYS A 64 -6.43 -14.48 4.72
C LYS A 64 -5.09 -13.86 4.32
N PHE A 65 -4.40 -13.24 5.26
CA PHE A 65 -3.07 -12.70 5.01
C PHE A 65 -2.06 -13.79 4.61
N LYS A 66 -2.10 -14.95 5.27
CA LYS A 66 -1.24 -16.10 4.94
C LYS A 66 -1.57 -16.70 3.58
N GLU A 67 -2.85 -16.79 3.23
CA GLU A 67 -3.27 -17.20 1.88
C GLU A 67 -2.68 -16.27 0.82
N LEU A 68 -2.77 -14.96 1.02
CA LEU A 68 -2.24 -13.96 0.09
C LEU A 68 -0.70 -14.01 -0.03
N ILE A 69 0.01 -14.38 1.04
CA ILE A 69 1.46 -14.67 0.94
C ILE A 69 1.71 -15.90 0.05
N ALA A 70 0.95 -16.98 0.25
CA ALA A 70 1.10 -18.21 -0.53
C ALA A 70 0.77 -18.00 -2.01
N GLU A 71 -0.11 -17.05 -2.33
CA GLU A 71 -0.46 -16.62 -3.68
C GLU A 71 0.55 -15.62 -4.30
N ASP A 72 1.66 -15.30 -3.63
CA ASP A 72 2.66 -14.31 -4.06
C ASP A 72 2.06 -12.92 -4.36
N ALA A 73 1.01 -12.53 -3.61
CA ALA A 73 0.24 -11.31 -3.86
C ALA A 73 0.97 -10.00 -3.49
N PHE A 74 2.09 -10.08 -2.77
CA PHE A 74 2.79 -8.94 -2.17
C PHE A 74 4.20 -8.75 -2.73
N ILE A 75 4.65 -7.48 -2.83
CA ILE A 75 6.05 -7.14 -3.11
C ILE A 75 6.89 -7.34 -1.84
N GLU A 76 6.34 -6.94 -0.70
CA GLU A 76 6.95 -7.14 0.61
C GLU A 76 5.88 -7.42 1.67
N HIS A 77 6.28 -8.11 2.75
CA HIS A 77 5.49 -8.23 3.96
C HIS A 77 6.38 -8.24 5.21
N ALA A 78 5.85 -7.77 6.34
CA ALA A 78 6.54 -7.82 7.62
C ALA A 78 5.56 -8.08 8.77
N GLU A 79 6.07 -8.65 9.87
CA GLU A 79 5.33 -8.89 11.11
C GLU A 79 5.93 -8.05 12.24
N ARG A 80 5.08 -7.32 12.99
CA ARG A 80 5.47 -6.64 14.24
C ARG A 80 5.13 -7.46 15.47
N ALA A 81 5.87 -7.17 16.54
CA ALA A 81 5.51 -7.58 17.90
C ALA A 81 4.02 -7.26 18.17
N GLY A 82 3.26 -8.29 18.56
CA GLY A 82 1.79 -8.23 18.70
C GLY A 82 0.99 -8.83 17.53
N GLY A 83 1.63 -9.47 16.54
CA GLY A 83 0.96 -10.22 15.48
C GLY A 83 0.35 -9.37 14.35
N VAL A 84 0.76 -8.10 14.26
CA VAL A 84 0.30 -7.18 13.22
C VAL A 84 1.21 -7.32 12.00
N CYS A 85 0.63 -7.76 10.87
CA CYS A 85 1.33 -7.85 9.60
C CYS A 85 0.93 -6.70 8.68
N TRP A 86 1.81 -6.27 7.78
CA TRP A 86 1.50 -5.31 6.70
C TRP A 86 2.24 -5.64 5.41
N THR A 87 1.74 -5.11 4.27
CA THR A 87 2.26 -5.45 2.94
C THR A 87 2.25 -4.29 1.95
N SER A 88 3.00 -4.42 0.86
CA SER A 88 2.80 -3.65 -0.37
C SER A 88 2.28 -4.57 -1.48
N ARG A 89 1.23 -4.15 -2.21
CA ARG A 89 0.68 -4.92 -3.34
C ARG A 89 1.58 -4.83 -4.57
N ARG A 90 1.70 -5.93 -5.33
CA ARG A 90 2.41 -6.00 -6.62
C ARG A 90 1.86 -5.07 -7.70
N ARG A 91 0.60 -4.66 -7.60
CA ARG A 91 -0.02 -3.69 -8.50
C ARG A 91 -0.82 -2.68 -7.70
N ALA A 92 -0.43 -1.41 -7.78
CA ALA A 92 -1.34 -0.31 -7.51
C ALA A 92 -2.36 -0.29 -8.66
N SER A 93 -3.65 -0.36 -8.36
CA SER A 93 -4.65 -0.02 -9.37
C SER A 93 -4.56 1.48 -9.58
N ALA A 94 -4.11 1.91 -10.76
CA ALA A 94 -4.31 3.29 -11.19
C ALA A 94 -5.82 3.52 -11.26
N LYS A 95 -6.30 4.58 -10.60
CA LYS A 95 -7.59 5.16 -10.94
C LYS A 95 -7.33 6.25 -11.97
#